data_AF-A0A7G8EPC5-F1
#
_entry.id   AF-A0A7G8EPC5-F1
#
_cell.length_a   1.000
_cell.length_b   1.000
_cell.length_c   1.000
_cell.angle_alpha   90.00
_cell.angle_beta   90.00
_cell.angle_gamma   90.00
#
_symmetry.space_group_name_H-M   'P 1'
#
loop_
_entity.id
_entity.type
_entity.pdbx_description
1 polymer ?
#
loop_
_entity_poly.entity_id
_entity_poly.type
_entity_poly.pdbx_seq_one_letter_code
_entity_poly.pdbx_strand_id
1 'polypeptide(L)'
;MVNPSRGPERLVRAGQWLIALLFAYFLIQVGGALIADLPLLSSPPRLEQFLDQPAKTALEAELQPLESRREALQEQAERLGERQQQAQARYEREKASFDNWRSTRSATAQSDQNPEVIARARQLDGLLQQQQQLSGEQAALAARLRQVQASIAVPRQQLQQLQSEAQGRFQAARQRAELRAFGIRLLLVGPLLGLSLWQFRRFHRSDQWPFVWGFLLFGLFAFFVELVPYLPSFGAYIRYGVGALLTFLVGRALIRWLNGYLARKQQEQAAPQEQRQHTIRYEKALQSLARSQCPSCERSLPRREGVLPNYCMHCGLQLQHDCSQCGALHYACFPYCPSCGKPA
;
A
#
# COMPACT_ATOMS: atom_id res chain seq x y z
N MET A 1 -42.34 8.52 8.61
CA MET A 1 -42.86 8.76 9.96
C MET A 1 -41.71 9.16 10.87
N VAL A 2 -41.37 10.45 10.93
CA VAL A 2 -40.41 10.99 11.89
C VAL A 2 -40.98 12.30 12.43
N ASN A 3 -41.56 12.21 13.63
CA ASN A 3 -41.68 13.23 14.69
C ASN A 3 -42.59 12.60 15.78
N PRO A 4 -42.36 12.80 17.11
CA PRO A 4 -42.38 14.12 17.78
C PRO A 4 -41.09 14.44 18.56
N SER A 5 -41.01 15.69 19.04
CA SER A 5 -40.12 16.24 20.06
C SER A 5 -39.68 15.27 21.18
N ARG A 6 -38.49 14.71 21.06
CA ARG A 6 -37.82 13.97 22.14
C ARG A 6 -36.34 14.32 22.16
N GLY A 7 -36.04 15.57 22.51
CA GLY A 7 -34.69 15.98 22.91
C GLY A 7 -34.05 15.00 23.92
N PRO A 8 -34.75 14.58 25.00
CA PRO A 8 -34.16 13.69 25.98
C PRO A 8 -33.89 12.28 25.45
N GLU A 9 -34.79 11.64 24.68
CA GLU A 9 -34.54 10.26 24.22
C GLU A 9 -33.41 10.16 23.19
N ARG A 10 -33.25 11.17 22.33
CA ARG A 10 -32.11 11.21 21.39
C ARG A 10 -30.79 11.42 22.12
N LEU A 11 -30.79 12.27 23.15
CA LEU A 11 -29.62 12.48 24.01
C LEU A 11 -29.30 11.24 24.84
N VAL A 12 -30.30 10.54 25.37
CA VAL A 12 -30.12 9.27 26.08
C VAL A 12 -29.55 8.20 25.15
N ARG A 13 -30.09 8.06 23.93
CA ARG A 13 -29.58 7.10 22.95
C ARG A 13 -28.17 7.47 22.45
N ALA A 14 -27.87 8.76 22.31
CA ALA A 14 -26.52 9.23 21.99
C ALA A 14 -25.54 8.95 23.14
N GLY A 15 -25.96 9.17 24.39
CA GLY A 15 -25.19 8.81 25.59
C GLY A 15 -24.91 7.32 25.69
N GLN A 16 -25.90 6.48 25.38
CA GLN A 16 -25.72 5.02 25.30
C GLN A 16 -24.69 4.61 24.24
N TRP A 17 -24.71 5.22 23.05
CA TRP A 17 -23.67 5.00 22.04
C TRP A 17 -22.29 5.46 22.49
N LEU A 18 -22.21 6.60 23.18
CA LEU A 18 -20.95 7.09 23.74
C LEU A 18 -20.38 6.10 24.78
N ILE A 19 -21.22 5.56 25.66
CA ILE A 19 -20.84 4.51 26.61
C ILE A 19 -20.34 3.26 25.88
N ALA A 20 -21.04 2.81 24.83
CA ALA A 20 -20.63 1.67 24.03
C ALA A 20 -19.25 1.88 23.39
N LEU A 21 -18.99 3.07 22.84
CA LEU A 21 -17.71 3.43 22.22
C LEU A 21 -16.59 3.53 23.25
N LEU A 22 -16.84 4.13 24.42
CA LEU A 22 -15.86 4.19 25.51
C LEU A 22 -15.54 2.79 26.04
N PHE A 23 -16.54 1.95 26.24
CA PHE A 23 -16.35 0.56 26.65
C PHE A 23 -15.51 -0.21 25.65
N ALA A 24 -15.82 -0.09 24.35
CA ALA A 24 -15.01 -0.68 23.29
C ALA A 24 -13.58 -0.15 23.28
N TYR A 25 -13.38 1.16 23.45
CA TYR A 25 -12.05 1.78 23.51
C TYR A 25 -11.20 1.21 24.64
N PHE A 26 -11.74 1.10 25.86
CA PHE A 26 -10.99 0.53 26.98
C PHE A 26 -10.66 -0.96 26.75
N LEU A 27 -11.58 -1.74 26.18
CA LEU A 27 -11.30 -3.13 25.81
C LEU A 27 -10.21 -3.25 24.74
N ILE A 28 -10.21 -2.35 23.76
CA ILE A 28 -9.15 -2.27 22.74
C ILE A 28 -7.80 -2.00 23.40
N GLN A 29 -7.72 -1.04 24.31
CA GLN A 29 -6.47 -0.69 25.01
C GLN A 29 -5.95 -1.83 25.88
N VAL A 30 -6.84 -2.47 26.65
CA VAL A 30 -6.47 -3.63 27.49
C VAL A 30 -6.05 -4.82 26.61
N GLY A 31 -6.77 -5.09 25.53
CA GLY A 31 -6.43 -6.15 24.58
C GLY A 31 -5.07 -5.92 23.91
N GLY A 32 -4.79 -4.68 23.49
CA GLY A 32 -3.51 -4.30 22.91
C GLY A 32 -2.34 -4.44 23.89
N ALA A 33 -2.52 -4.02 25.14
CA ALA A 33 -1.52 -4.19 26.20
C ALA A 33 -1.25 -5.67 26.48
N LEU A 34 -2.30 -6.49 26.61
CA LEU A 34 -2.17 -7.93 26.88
C LEU A 34 -1.42 -8.66 25.75
N ILE A 35 -1.60 -8.25 24.50
CA ILE A 35 -0.93 -8.87 23.34
C ILE A 35 0.48 -8.33 23.13
N ALA A 36 0.74 -7.06 23.47
CA ALA A 36 2.08 -6.50 23.49
C ALA A 36 2.96 -7.16 24.57
N ASP A 37 2.35 -7.49 25.70
CA ASP A 37 2.95 -8.23 26.81
C ASP A 37 3.00 -9.74 26.58
N LEU A 38 2.70 -10.27 25.38
CA LEU A 38 3.09 -11.63 24.98
C LEU A 38 4.52 -11.60 24.43
N PRO A 39 5.56 -11.75 25.26
CA PRO A 39 6.92 -11.55 24.86
C PRO A 39 7.49 -12.88 24.37
N LEU A 40 8.08 -12.90 23.18
CA LEU A 40 9.23 -13.75 22.86
C LEU A 40 9.10 -15.30 22.94
N LEU A 41 8.05 -15.95 22.40
CA LEU A 41 8.16 -17.43 22.23
C LEU A 41 9.19 -17.87 21.18
N SER A 42 9.77 -16.96 20.40
CA SER A 42 10.98 -17.25 19.61
C SER A 42 11.66 -15.94 19.20
N SER A 43 12.95 -15.78 19.48
CA SER A 43 13.77 -14.83 18.71
C SER A 43 13.54 -15.11 17.22
N PRO A 44 13.38 -14.09 16.37
CA PRO A 44 13.19 -14.31 14.94
C PRO A 44 14.33 -15.21 14.45
N PRO A 45 14.03 -16.29 13.69
CA PRO A 45 15.06 -17.15 13.15
C PRO A 45 16.05 -16.26 12.41
N ARG A 46 17.35 -16.51 12.60
CA ARG A 46 18.41 -15.75 11.93
C ARG A 46 19.06 -16.63 10.88
N LEU A 47 19.44 -16.04 9.74
CA LEU A 47 20.00 -16.82 8.63
C LEU A 47 21.28 -17.56 9.03
N GLU A 48 22.08 -16.94 9.90
CA GLU A 48 23.34 -17.49 10.41
C GLU A 48 23.16 -18.79 11.19
N GLN A 49 21.95 -19.04 11.73
CA GLN A 49 21.64 -20.30 12.44
C GLN A 49 21.45 -21.48 11.49
N PHE A 50 21.17 -21.22 10.22
CA PHE A 50 20.92 -22.25 9.19
C PHE A 50 22.09 -22.42 8.23
N LEU A 51 23.08 -21.53 8.30
CA LEU A 51 24.27 -21.57 7.49
C LEU A 51 25.40 -22.24 8.26
N ASP A 52 25.96 -23.30 7.69
CA ASP A 52 27.15 -23.95 8.22
C ASP A 52 28.36 -23.03 7.98
N GLN A 53 28.66 -22.19 8.96
CA GLN A 53 29.76 -21.24 8.88
C GLN A 53 31.15 -21.89 8.75
N PRO A 54 31.49 -23.00 9.45
CA PRO A 54 32.75 -23.68 9.18
C PRO A 54 32.83 -24.22 7.74
N ALA A 55 31.76 -24.79 7.19
CA ALA A 55 31.77 -25.24 5.79
C ALA A 55 31.91 -24.08 4.79
N LYS A 56 31.22 -22.96 5.04
CA LYS A 56 31.34 -21.74 4.24
C LYS A 56 32.78 -21.22 4.24
N THR A 57 33.37 -21.06 5.41
CA THR A 57 34.73 -20.51 5.56
C THR A 57 35.79 -21.42 4.95
N ALA A 58 35.61 -22.75 5.01
CA ALA A 58 36.47 -23.70 4.32
C ALA A 58 36.42 -23.54 2.78
N LEU A 59 35.22 -23.40 2.21
CA LEU A 59 35.04 -23.16 0.76
C LEU A 59 35.60 -21.81 0.32
N GLU A 60 35.43 -20.75 1.14
CA GLU A 60 36.02 -19.43 0.87
C GLU A 60 37.55 -19.48 0.92
N ALA A 61 38.13 -20.22 1.86
CA ALA A 61 39.58 -20.43 1.95
C ALA A 61 40.14 -21.24 0.77
N GLU A 62 39.35 -22.15 0.18
CA GLU A 62 39.72 -22.88 -1.04
C GLU A 62 39.61 -21.99 -2.31
N LEU A 63 38.61 -21.11 -2.37
CA LEU A 63 38.39 -20.20 -3.50
C LEU A 63 39.45 -19.09 -3.59
N GLN A 64 39.83 -18.50 -2.47
CA GLN A 64 40.76 -17.35 -2.43
C GLN A 64 42.09 -17.57 -3.21
N PRO A 65 42.84 -18.68 -3.05
CA PRO A 65 44.05 -18.92 -3.82
C PRO A 65 43.78 -19.16 -5.32
N LEU A 66 42.62 -19.73 -5.67
CA LEU A 66 42.25 -19.94 -7.08
C LEU A 66 41.88 -18.64 -7.76
N GLU A 67 41.17 -17.73 -7.07
CA GLU A 67 40.80 -16.42 -7.58
C GLU A 67 42.03 -15.52 -7.77
N SER A 68 42.93 -15.47 -6.79
CA SER A 68 44.20 -14.74 -6.94
C SER A 68 45.06 -15.31 -8.08
N ARG A 69 45.07 -16.63 -8.28
CA ARG A 69 45.74 -17.25 -9.43
C ARG A 69 45.08 -16.88 -10.76
N ARG A 70 43.76 -16.80 -10.81
CA ARG A 70 43.02 -16.34 -12.00
C ARG A 70 43.40 -14.90 -12.32
N GLU A 71 43.41 -14.02 -11.33
CA GLU A 71 43.77 -12.60 -11.49
C GLU A 71 45.20 -12.43 -12.00
N ALA A 72 46.17 -13.14 -11.41
CA ALA A 72 47.55 -13.11 -11.87
C ALA A 72 47.71 -13.61 -13.33
N LEU A 73 46.95 -14.62 -13.74
CA LEU A 73 46.93 -15.10 -15.13
C LEU A 73 46.24 -14.12 -16.08
N GLN A 74 45.21 -13.41 -15.63
CA GLN A 74 44.56 -12.35 -16.40
C GLN A 74 45.51 -11.17 -16.64
N GLU A 75 46.25 -10.74 -15.62
CA GLU A 75 47.25 -9.68 -15.76
C GLU A 75 48.38 -10.10 -16.72
N GLN A 76 48.81 -11.37 -16.68
CA GLN A 76 49.75 -11.91 -17.68
C GLN A 76 49.17 -11.89 -19.10
N ALA A 77 47.87 -12.14 -19.24
CA ALA A 77 47.20 -12.15 -20.54
C ALA A 77 47.09 -10.73 -21.12
N GLU A 78 46.83 -9.74 -20.27
CA GLU A 78 46.82 -8.33 -20.63
C GLU A 78 48.21 -7.88 -21.13
N ARG A 79 49.27 -8.14 -20.34
CA ARG A 79 50.66 -7.83 -20.73
C ARG A 79 51.08 -8.52 -22.02
N LEU A 80 50.66 -9.77 -22.23
CA LEU A 80 50.94 -10.49 -23.48
C LEU A 80 50.17 -9.89 -24.67
N GLY A 81 48.93 -9.46 -24.44
CA GLY A 81 48.12 -8.74 -25.42
C GLY A 81 48.77 -7.44 -25.88
N GLU A 82 49.33 -6.66 -24.95
CA GLU A 82 50.12 -5.45 -25.28
C GLU A 82 51.36 -5.79 -26.12
N ARG A 83 52.10 -6.84 -25.76
CA ARG A 83 53.27 -7.30 -26.54
C ARG A 83 52.89 -7.74 -27.95
N GLN A 84 51.77 -8.43 -28.10
CA GLN A 84 51.23 -8.81 -29.41
C GLN A 84 50.89 -7.58 -30.25
N GLN A 85 50.23 -6.57 -29.66
CA GLN A 85 49.91 -5.32 -30.35
C GLN A 85 51.18 -4.58 -30.80
N GLN A 86 52.20 -4.49 -29.94
CA GLN A 86 53.48 -3.88 -30.28
C GLN A 86 54.21 -4.65 -31.39
N ALA A 87 54.24 -5.98 -31.32
CA ALA A 87 54.85 -6.83 -32.33
C ALA A 87 54.14 -6.69 -33.69
N GLN A 88 52.80 -6.66 -33.69
CA GLN A 88 51.98 -6.41 -34.88
C GLN A 88 52.28 -5.05 -35.49
N ALA A 89 52.27 -3.98 -34.68
CA ALA A 89 52.56 -2.63 -35.14
C ALA A 89 53.98 -2.49 -35.69
N ARG A 90 54.96 -3.20 -35.11
CA ARG A 90 56.33 -3.26 -35.61
C ARG A 90 56.41 -3.98 -36.95
N TYR A 91 55.76 -5.14 -37.07
CA TYR A 91 55.68 -5.89 -38.32
C TYR A 91 55.06 -5.05 -39.45
N GLU A 92 53.93 -4.39 -39.18
CA GLU A 92 53.25 -3.54 -40.17
C GLU A 92 54.12 -2.34 -40.59
N ARG A 93 54.81 -1.70 -39.64
CA ARG A 93 55.72 -0.59 -39.92
C ARG A 93 56.90 -1.01 -40.78
N GLU A 94 57.55 -2.11 -40.45
CA GLU A 94 58.70 -2.63 -41.20
C GLU A 94 58.28 -3.12 -42.58
N LYS A 95 57.11 -3.75 -42.70
CA LYS A 95 56.52 -4.14 -43.98
C LYS A 95 56.23 -2.93 -44.86
N ALA A 96 55.58 -1.89 -44.32
CA ALA A 96 55.31 -0.66 -45.06
C ALA A 96 56.61 0.06 -45.49
N SER A 97 57.63 0.07 -44.62
CA SER A 97 58.97 0.60 -44.94
C SER A 97 59.64 -0.18 -46.07
N PHE A 98 59.55 -1.52 -46.03
CA PHE A 98 60.05 -2.40 -47.08
C PHE A 98 59.32 -2.20 -48.41
N ASP A 99 57.99 -2.12 -48.39
CA ASP A 99 57.16 -1.89 -49.58
C ASP A 99 57.44 -0.51 -50.22
N ASN A 100 57.56 0.54 -49.40
CA ASN A 100 57.92 1.88 -49.87
C ASN A 100 59.33 1.90 -50.51
N TRP A 101 60.31 1.32 -49.83
CA TRP A 101 61.68 1.19 -50.34
C TRP A 101 61.72 0.41 -51.67
N ARG A 102 60.98 -0.70 -51.76
CA ARG A 102 60.87 -1.50 -52.97
C ARG A 102 60.25 -0.69 -54.11
N SER A 103 59.18 0.07 -53.84
CA SER A 103 58.52 0.92 -54.85
C SER A 103 59.41 2.03 -55.39
N THR A 104 60.19 2.68 -54.51
CA THR A 104 61.12 3.77 -54.88
C THR A 104 62.28 3.23 -55.74
N ARG A 105 62.77 2.01 -55.45
CA ARG A 105 63.92 1.42 -56.14
C ARG A 105 63.55 0.66 -57.41
N SER A 106 62.35 0.08 -57.49
CA SER A 106 61.85 -0.59 -58.71
C SER A 106 61.72 0.35 -59.91
N ALA A 107 61.72 1.67 -59.70
CA ALA A 107 61.76 2.69 -60.75
C ALA A 107 63.17 2.87 -61.37
N THR A 108 64.24 2.32 -60.78
CA THR A 108 65.65 2.65 -61.09
C THR A 108 66.57 1.46 -61.43
N ALA A 109 66.00 0.36 -61.94
CA ALA A 109 66.67 -0.83 -62.52
C ALA A 109 66.72 -2.12 -61.66
N GLN A 110 66.70 -3.24 -62.41
CA GLN A 110 66.48 -4.64 -62.02
C GLN A 110 67.46 -5.18 -60.97
N SER A 111 66.95 -5.97 -60.02
CA SER A 111 67.40 -7.35 -59.79
C SER A 111 66.68 -7.95 -58.58
N ASP A 112 65.97 -9.05 -58.81
CA ASP A 112 65.30 -9.87 -57.79
C ASP A 112 66.28 -10.69 -56.92
N GLN A 113 67.60 -10.56 -57.16
CA GLN A 113 68.68 -11.27 -56.43
C GLN A 113 69.59 -10.31 -55.64
N ASN A 114 69.06 -9.16 -55.22
CA ASN A 114 69.84 -8.16 -54.50
C ASN A 114 70.02 -8.58 -53.02
N PRO A 115 71.26 -8.65 -52.48
CA PRO A 115 71.52 -9.10 -51.10
C PRO A 115 70.77 -8.29 -50.03
N GLU A 116 70.45 -7.02 -50.30
CA GLU A 116 69.68 -6.17 -49.40
C GLU A 116 68.19 -6.56 -49.31
N VAL A 117 67.59 -7.08 -50.39
CA VAL A 117 66.20 -7.59 -50.40
C VAL A 117 66.11 -8.83 -49.51
N ILE A 118 67.09 -9.73 -49.64
CA ILE A 118 67.18 -10.95 -48.84
C ILE A 118 67.38 -10.61 -47.35
N ALA A 119 68.22 -9.62 -47.04
CA ALA A 119 68.44 -9.17 -45.66
C ALA A 119 67.15 -8.62 -45.02
N ARG A 120 66.40 -7.77 -45.72
CA ARG A 120 65.13 -7.22 -45.23
C ARG A 120 64.00 -8.25 -45.17
N ALA A 121 63.95 -9.19 -46.12
CA ALA A 121 63.01 -10.31 -46.07
C ALA A 121 63.26 -11.19 -44.83
N ARG A 122 64.52 -11.53 -44.54
CA ARG A 122 64.89 -12.25 -43.31
C ARG A 122 64.50 -11.51 -42.02
N GLN A 123 64.57 -10.17 -42.03
CA GLN A 123 64.12 -9.35 -40.90
C GLN A 123 62.59 -9.45 -40.70
N LEU A 124 61.81 -9.42 -41.79
CA LEU A 124 60.36 -9.60 -41.74
C LEU A 124 59.97 -11.02 -41.31
N ASP A 125 60.68 -12.05 -41.79
CA ASP A 125 60.48 -13.44 -41.37
C ASP A 125 60.74 -13.61 -39.86
N GLY A 126 61.78 -12.96 -39.34
CA GLY A 126 62.06 -12.95 -37.90
C GLY A 126 60.94 -12.31 -37.06
N LEU A 127 60.34 -11.22 -37.55
CA LEU A 127 59.18 -10.58 -36.91
C LEU A 127 57.92 -11.46 -36.98
N LEU A 128 57.70 -12.14 -38.12
CA LEU A 128 56.59 -13.08 -38.28
C LEU A 128 56.73 -14.27 -37.32
N GLN A 129 57.95 -14.81 -37.18
CA GLN A 129 58.23 -15.90 -36.25
C GLN A 129 58.02 -15.46 -34.79
N GLN A 130 58.41 -14.23 -34.43
CA GLN A 130 58.12 -13.65 -33.12
C GLN A 130 56.60 -13.55 -32.86
N GLN A 131 55.81 -13.17 -33.86
CA GLN A 131 54.36 -13.13 -33.75
C GLN A 131 53.74 -14.53 -33.53
N GLN A 132 54.23 -15.55 -34.23
CA GLN A 132 53.79 -16.94 -34.04
C GLN A 132 54.14 -17.48 -32.65
N GLN A 133 55.30 -17.10 -32.10
CA GLN A 133 55.67 -17.46 -30.73
C GLN A 133 54.71 -16.83 -29.71
N LEU A 134 54.42 -15.53 -29.85
CA LEU A 134 53.48 -14.83 -28.96
C LEU A 134 52.05 -15.38 -29.06
N SER A 135 51.59 -15.85 -30.23
CA SER A 135 50.28 -16.49 -30.36
C SER A 135 50.24 -17.88 -29.71
N GLY A 136 51.34 -18.65 -29.79
CA GLY A 136 51.50 -19.90 -29.04
C GLY A 136 51.47 -19.69 -27.53
N GLU A 137 52.16 -18.67 -27.02
CA GLU A 137 52.13 -18.29 -25.60
C GLU A 137 50.71 -17.91 -25.14
N GLN A 138 49.97 -17.17 -25.98
CA GLN A 138 48.59 -16.76 -25.69
C GLN A 138 47.65 -17.98 -25.61
N ALA A 139 47.79 -18.93 -26.54
CA ALA A 139 47.00 -20.17 -26.52
C ALA A 139 47.28 -21.00 -25.26
N ALA A 140 48.55 -21.10 -24.85
CA ALA A 140 48.95 -21.79 -23.63
C ALA A 140 48.39 -21.10 -22.37
N LEU A 141 48.43 -19.77 -22.33
CA LEU A 141 47.88 -18.99 -21.22
C LEU A 141 46.35 -19.09 -21.14
N ALA A 142 45.67 -19.05 -22.28
CA ALA A 142 44.22 -19.26 -22.37
C ALA A 142 43.81 -20.67 -21.89
N ALA A 143 44.61 -21.70 -22.17
CA ALA A 143 44.40 -23.04 -21.63
C ALA A 143 44.53 -23.08 -20.10
N ARG A 144 45.56 -22.42 -19.54
CA ARG A 144 45.74 -22.29 -18.08
C ARG A 144 44.59 -21.54 -17.40
N LEU A 145 44.12 -20.45 -18.00
CA LEU A 145 42.95 -19.71 -17.51
C LEU A 145 41.69 -20.57 -17.47
N ARG A 146 41.40 -21.33 -18.55
CA ARG A 146 40.26 -22.25 -18.58
C ARG A 146 40.35 -23.32 -17.50
N GLN A 147 41.54 -23.87 -17.26
CA GLN A 147 41.75 -24.84 -16.19
C GLN A 147 41.47 -24.25 -14.80
N VAL A 148 41.98 -23.04 -14.52
CA VAL A 148 41.73 -22.37 -13.23
C VAL A 148 40.25 -22.00 -13.08
N GLN A 149 39.59 -21.54 -14.13
CA GLN A 149 38.16 -21.26 -14.13
C GLN A 149 37.33 -22.52 -13.84
N ALA A 150 37.70 -23.67 -14.43
CA ALA A 150 37.05 -24.95 -14.13
C ALA A 150 37.22 -25.36 -12.66
N SER A 151 38.41 -25.14 -12.07
CA SER A 151 38.63 -25.39 -10.63
C SER A 151 37.85 -24.45 -9.71
N ILE A 152 37.59 -23.20 -10.12
CA ILE A 152 36.77 -22.25 -9.35
C ILE A 152 35.28 -22.64 -9.40
N ALA A 153 34.83 -23.23 -10.52
CA ALA A 153 33.41 -23.51 -10.73
C ALA A 153 32.82 -24.44 -9.65
N VAL A 154 33.56 -25.49 -9.25
CA VAL A 154 33.07 -26.50 -8.30
C VAL A 154 32.88 -25.93 -6.88
N PRO A 155 33.89 -25.32 -6.22
CA PRO A 155 33.70 -24.74 -4.88
C PRO A 155 32.68 -23.59 -4.89
N ARG A 156 32.62 -22.80 -5.97
CA ARG A 156 31.65 -21.73 -6.11
C ARG A 156 30.22 -22.26 -6.20
N GLN A 157 30.01 -23.35 -6.93
CA GLN A 157 28.72 -24.02 -7.01
C GLN A 157 28.32 -24.61 -5.65
N GLN A 158 29.26 -25.24 -4.93
CA GLN A 158 29.01 -25.77 -3.58
C GLN A 158 28.64 -24.65 -2.59
N LEU A 159 29.33 -23.51 -2.65
CA LEU A 159 29.00 -22.34 -1.84
C LEU A 159 27.59 -21.80 -2.13
N GLN A 160 27.21 -21.74 -3.40
CA GLN A 160 25.85 -21.34 -3.82
C GLN A 160 24.78 -22.35 -3.35
N GLN A 161 25.07 -23.65 -3.44
CA GLN A 161 24.19 -24.70 -2.95
C GLN A 161 24.00 -24.58 -1.43
N LEU A 162 25.09 -24.47 -0.67
CA LEU A 162 25.06 -24.28 0.79
C LEU A 162 24.22 -23.07 1.20
N GLN A 163 24.41 -21.93 0.51
CA GLN A 163 23.65 -20.71 0.76
C GLN A 163 22.17 -20.86 0.40
N SER A 164 21.85 -21.48 -0.73
CA SER A 164 20.46 -21.67 -1.16
C SER A 164 19.69 -22.64 -0.26
N GLU A 165 20.34 -23.71 0.20
CA GLU A 165 19.77 -24.62 1.20
C GLU A 165 19.52 -23.92 2.54
N ALA A 166 20.49 -23.13 3.01
CA ALA A 166 20.34 -22.34 4.23
C ALA A 166 19.18 -21.33 4.10
N GLN A 167 19.06 -20.66 2.95
CA GLN A 167 17.94 -19.75 2.67
C GLN A 167 16.60 -20.48 2.65
N GLY A 168 16.51 -21.65 2.02
CA GLY A 168 15.29 -22.47 2.01
C GLY A 168 14.86 -22.89 3.43
N ARG A 169 15.81 -23.34 4.25
CA ARG A 169 15.55 -23.70 5.67
C ARG A 169 15.13 -22.48 6.49
N PHE A 170 15.79 -21.34 6.28
CA PHE A 170 15.45 -20.07 6.93
C PHE A 170 14.03 -19.62 6.58
N GLN A 171 13.65 -19.66 5.30
CA GLN A 171 12.30 -19.30 4.85
C GLN A 171 11.24 -20.22 5.47
N ALA A 172 11.49 -21.53 5.50
CA ALA A 172 10.59 -22.50 6.13
C ALA A 172 10.48 -22.27 7.66
N ALA A 173 11.59 -21.99 8.34
CA ALA A 173 11.59 -21.67 9.76
C ALA A 173 10.85 -20.37 10.07
N ARG A 174 11.04 -19.34 9.24
CA ARG A 174 10.34 -18.06 9.32
C ARG A 174 8.83 -18.24 9.15
N GLN A 175 8.39 -18.95 8.11
CA GLN A 175 6.97 -19.23 7.88
C GLN A 175 6.34 -19.99 9.06
N ARG A 176 7.06 -20.97 9.64
CA ARG A 176 6.59 -21.68 10.84
C ARG A 176 6.48 -20.76 12.06
N ALA A 177 7.43 -19.85 12.25
CA ALA A 177 7.38 -18.87 13.33
C ALA A 177 6.21 -17.90 13.16
N GLU A 178 6.00 -17.39 11.95
CA GLU A 178 4.86 -16.53 11.59
C GLU A 178 3.52 -17.27 11.81
N LEU A 179 3.39 -18.52 11.38
CA LEU A 179 2.20 -19.34 11.59
C LEU A 179 1.94 -19.65 13.07
N ARG A 180 2.99 -19.90 13.87
CA ARG A 180 2.85 -20.08 15.32
C ARG A 180 2.38 -18.81 16.00
N ALA A 181 2.98 -17.66 15.68
CA ALA A 181 2.56 -16.37 16.21
C ALA A 181 1.10 -16.05 15.85
N PHE A 182 0.73 -16.30 14.59
CA PHE A 182 -0.66 -16.19 14.13
C PHE A 182 -1.57 -17.14 14.90
N GLY A 183 -1.20 -18.41 15.07
CA GLY A 183 -1.98 -19.42 15.79
C GLY A 183 -2.24 -19.05 17.26
N ILE A 184 -1.24 -18.51 17.95
CA ILE A 184 -1.38 -18.02 19.33
C ILE A 184 -2.38 -16.86 19.38
N ARG A 185 -2.27 -15.90 18.46
CA ARG A 185 -3.21 -14.77 18.39
C ARG A 185 -4.61 -15.21 18.01
N LEU A 186 -4.75 -16.17 17.10
CA LEU A 186 -6.04 -16.76 16.75
C LEU A 186 -6.68 -17.48 17.94
N LEU A 187 -5.88 -18.19 18.77
CA LEU A 187 -6.36 -18.83 19.99
C LEU A 187 -6.87 -17.82 21.02
N LEU A 188 -6.29 -16.61 21.05
CA LEU A 188 -6.71 -15.55 21.98
C LEU A 188 -7.90 -14.75 21.44
N VAL A 189 -7.84 -14.30 20.18
CA VAL A 189 -8.86 -13.43 19.55
C VAL A 189 -10.06 -14.23 19.06
N GLY A 190 -9.89 -15.48 18.64
CA GLY A 190 -10.94 -16.34 18.11
C GLY A 190 -12.11 -16.57 19.09
N PRO A 191 -11.85 -16.96 20.36
CA PRO A 191 -12.90 -17.11 21.37
C PRO A 191 -13.61 -15.77 21.67
N LEU A 192 -12.87 -14.66 21.74
CA LEU A 192 -13.43 -13.33 21.94
C LEU A 192 -14.39 -12.94 20.79
N LEU A 193 -13.99 -13.21 19.56
CA LEU A 193 -14.83 -13.02 18.37
C LEU A 193 -16.08 -13.89 18.39
N GLY A 194 -15.92 -15.17 18.70
CA GLY A 194 -17.06 -16.10 18.83
C GLY A 194 -18.05 -15.63 19.89
N LEU A 195 -17.55 -15.20 21.04
CA LEU A 195 -18.36 -14.65 22.13
C LEU A 195 -19.07 -13.36 21.70
N SER A 196 -18.40 -12.50 20.92
CA SER A 196 -18.99 -11.25 20.44
C SER A 196 -20.15 -11.45 19.47
N LEU A 197 -20.00 -12.41 18.54
CA LEU A 197 -21.06 -12.78 17.61
C LEU A 197 -22.21 -13.49 18.33
N TRP A 198 -21.91 -14.36 19.30
CA TRP A 198 -22.92 -15.03 20.12
C TRP A 198 -23.73 -14.04 20.93
N GLN A 199 -23.06 -13.12 21.62
CA GLN A 199 -23.71 -12.11 22.46
C GLN A 199 -24.56 -11.17 21.60
N PHE A 200 -24.07 -10.75 20.43
CA PHE A 200 -24.87 -9.99 19.47
C PHE A 200 -26.12 -10.73 19.03
N ARG A 201 -26.00 -12.00 18.64
CA ARG A 201 -27.14 -12.78 18.15
C ARG A 201 -28.22 -12.98 19.21
N ARG A 202 -27.84 -13.19 20.48
CA ARG A 202 -28.79 -13.48 21.57
C ARG A 202 -29.28 -12.24 22.34
N PHE A 203 -28.44 -11.21 22.50
CA PHE A 203 -28.72 -10.07 23.39
C PHE A 203 -28.86 -8.71 22.69
N HIS A 204 -28.89 -8.62 21.35
CA HIS A 204 -29.03 -7.31 20.68
C HIS A 204 -30.32 -6.52 20.99
N ARG A 205 -31.35 -7.17 21.56
CA ARG A 205 -32.64 -6.55 21.92
C ARG A 205 -32.84 -6.30 23.42
N SER A 206 -31.87 -6.65 24.26
CA SER A 206 -31.99 -6.43 25.71
C SER A 206 -31.63 -4.99 26.09
N ASP A 207 -31.98 -4.56 27.30
CA ASP A 207 -31.69 -3.20 27.78
C ASP A 207 -30.18 -2.89 27.85
N GLN A 208 -29.34 -3.92 27.91
CA GLN A 208 -27.88 -3.86 27.87
C GLN A 208 -27.29 -3.84 26.44
N TRP A 209 -28.11 -3.51 25.43
CA TRP A 209 -27.68 -3.38 24.03
C TRP A 209 -26.39 -2.55 23.81
N PRO A 210 -26.08 -1.47 24.55
CA PRO A 210 -24.86 -0.68 24.28
C PRO A 210 -23.59 -1.48 24.54
N PHE A 211 -23.55 -2.31 25.58
CA PHE A 211 -22.40 -3.16 25.87
C PHE A 211 -22.23 -4.27 24.85
N VAL A 212 -23.33 -4.84 24.34
CA VAL A 212 -23.31 -5.85 23.28
C VAL A 212 -22.72 -5.28 22.00
N TRP A 213 -23.11 -4.05 21.62
CA TRP A 213 -22.53 -3.36 20.46
C TRP A 213 -21.08 -2.95 20.70
N GLY A 214 -20.73 -2.48 21.89
CA GLY A 214 -19.35 -2.18 22.25
C GLY A 214 -18.44 -3.41 22.14
N PHE A 215 -18.89 -4.56 22.64
CA PHE A 215 -18.15 -5.82 22.56
C PHE A 215 -18.07 -6.37 21.12
N LEU A 216 -19.11 -6.19 20.30
CA LEU A 216 -19.07 -6.50 18.87
C LEU A 216 -18.05 -5.62 18.14
N LEU A 217 -18.04 -4.31 18.40
CA LEU A 217 -17.08 -3.38 17.79
C LEU A 217 -15.65 -3.72 18.21
N PHE A 218 -15.43 -4.03 19.49
CA PHE A 218 -14.15 -4.53 19.99
C PHE A 218 -13.72 -5.82 19.27
N GLY A 219 -14.61 -6.81 19.13
CA GLY A 219 -14.32 -8.06 18.43
C GLY A 219 -13.93 -7.81 16.97
N LEU A 220 -14.73 -7.03 16.24
CA LEU A 220 -14.44 -6.60 14.87
C LEU A 220 -13.09 -5.89 14.75
N PHE A 221 -12.79 -4.98 15.68
CA PHE A 221 -11.52 -4.27 15.71
C PHE A 221 -10.35 -5.23 15.96
N ALA A 222 -10.43 -6.09 16.97
CA ALA A 222 -9.42 -7.09 17.27
C ALA A 222 -9.19 -8.03 16.07
N PHE A 223 -10.24 -8.39 15.34
CA PHE A 223 -10.08 -9.14 14.09
C PHE A 223 -9.30 -8.35 13.03
N PHE A 224 -9.76 -7.16 12.67
CA PHE A 224 -9.20 -6.41 11.53
C PHE A 224 -7.85 -5.75 11.78
N VAL A 225 -7.58 -5.37 13.04
CA VAL A 225 -6.39 -4.61 13.41
C VAL A 225 -5.36 -5.47 14.12
N GLU A 226 -5.79 -6.47 14.90
CA GLU A 226 -4.86 -7.28 15.69
C GLU A 226 -4.56 -8.65 15.03
N LEU A 227 -5.55 -9.27 14.38
CA LEU A 227 -5.39 -10.59 13.78
C LEU A 227 -4.99 -10.52 12.29
N VAL A 228 -5.72 -9.72 11.51
CA VAL A 228 -5.57 -9.66 10.04
C VAL A 228 -4.19 -9.16 9.58
N PRO A 229 -3.52 -8.16 10.21
CA PRO A 229 -2.20 -7.72 9.73
C PRO A 229 -1.10 -8.77 9.79
N TYR A 230 -1.32 -9.85 10.55
CA TYR A 230 -0.34 -10.92 10.76
C TYR A 230 -0.70 -12.22 10.05
N LEU A 231 -1.72 -12.18 9.18
CA LEU A 231 -2.02 -13.26 8.26
C LEU A 231 -0.90 -13.33 7.22
N PRO A 232 -0.16 -14.46 7.10
CA PRO A 232 0.90 -14.60 6.10
C PRO A 232 0.30 -14.40 4.69
N SER A 233 0.94 -13.52 3.92
CA SER A 233 0.64 -13.07 2.55
C SER A 233 -0.74 -12.44 2.25
N PHE A 234 -1.81 -12.73 2.99
CA PHE A 234 -3.19 -12.31 2.63
C PHE A 234 -3.81 -11.22 3.50
N GLY A 235 -3.15 -10.82 4.59
CA GLY A 235 -3.72 -9.87 5.56
C GLY A 235 -4.17 -8.54 4.94
N ALA A 236 -3.33 -7.94 4.09
CA ALA A 236 -3.65 -6.67 3.45
C ALA A 236 -4.86 -6.76 2.52
N TYR A 237 -4.94 -7.80 1.70
CA TYR A 237 -6.04 -7.98 0.73
C TYR A 237 -7.39 -8.12 1.43
N ILE A 238 -7.46 -8.91 2.51
CA ILE A 238 -8.70 -9.09 3.27
C ILE A 238 -9.08 -7.77 3.94
N ARG A 239 -8.12 -7.07 4.58
CA ARG A 239 -8.40 -5.80 5.27
C ARG A 239 -8.95 -4.74 4.32
N TYR A 240 -8.25 -4.49 3.22
CA TYR A 240 -8.64 -3.45 2.26
C TYR A 240 -9.84 -3.87 1.42
N GLY A 241 -9.97 -5.15 1.08
CA GLY A 241 -11.12 -5.68 0.34
C GLY A 241 -12.43 -5.55 1.14
N VAL A 242 -12.43 -5.97 2.40
CA VAL A 242 -13.62 -5.82 3.26
C VAL A 242 -13.90 -4.36 3.57
N GLY A 243 -12.86 -3.54 3.82
CA GLY A 243 -13.02 -2.09 4.01
C GLY A 243 -13.66 -1.40 2.80
N ALA A 244 -13.24 -1.75 1.58
CA ALA A 244 -13.82 -1.25 0.35
C ALA A 244 -15.29 -1.68 0.20
N LEU A 245 -15.59 -2.95 0.46
CA LEU A 245 -16.95 -3.48 0.39
C LEU A 245 -17.89 -2.80 1.39
N LEU A 246 -17.48 -2.67 2.65
CA LEU A 246 -18.25 -1.98 3.69
C LEU A 246 -18.52 -0.52 3.31
N THR A 247 -17.50 0.18 2.84
CA THR A 247 -17.64 1.59 2.40
C THR A 247 -18.61 1.71 1.24
N PHE A 248 -18.54 0.81 0.26
CA PHE A 248 -19.48 0.79 -0.86
C PHE A 248 -20.93 0.54 -0.41
N LEU A 249 -21.15 -0.44 0.47
CA LEU A 249 -22.48 -0.77 0.99
C LEU A 249 -23.08 0.36 1.82
N VAL A 250 -22.28 0.92 2.75
CA VAL A 250 -22.69 2.04 3.60
C VAL A 250 -22.96 3.27 2.74
N GLY A 251 -22.08 3.58 1.78
CA GLY A 251 -22.27 4.69 0.83
C GLY A 251 -23.55 4.53 0.02
N ARG A 252 -23.81 3.34 -0.53
CA ARG A 252 -25.03 3.06 -1.29
C ARG A 252 -26.29 3.18 -0.43
N ALA A 253 -26.27 2.68 0.80
CA ALA A 253 -27.39 2.80 1.73
C ALA A 253 -27.67 4.27 2.09
N LEU A 254 -26.61 5.03 2.38
CA LEU A 254 -26.69 6.45 2.72
C LEU A 254 -27.27 7.27 1.55
N ILE A 255 -26.78 7.04 0.33
CA ILE A 255 -27.27 7.73 -0.88
C ILE A 255 -28.76 7.40 -1.10
N ARG A 256 -29.17 6.13 -0.99
CA ARG A 256 -30.59 5.75 -1.14
C ARG A 256 -31.47 6.41 -0.09
N TRP A 257 -31.00 6.45 1.16
CA TRP A 257 -31.72 7.11 2.25
C TRP A 257 -31.86 8.62 2.02
N LEU A 258 -30.77 9.29 1.63
CA LEU A 258 -30.76 10.72 1.35
C LEU A 258 -31.67 11.08 0.17
N ASN A 259 -31.61 10.30 -0.91
CA ASN A 259 -32.47 10.50 -2.07
C ASN A 259 -33.95 10.28 -1.73
N GLY A 260 -34.26 9.25 -0.93
CA GLY A 260 -35.63 9.03 -0.44
C GLY A 260 -36.14 10.15 0.47
N TYR A 261 -35.25 10.73 1.28
CA TYR A 261 -35.57 11.91 2.10
C TYR A 261 -35.87 13.13 1.22
N LEU A 262 -35.03 13.42 0.23
CA LEU A 262 -35.24 14.53 -0.72
C LEU A 262 -36.53 14.35 -1.51
N ALA A 263 -36.84 13.14 -1.99
CA ALA A 263 -38.07 12.86 -2.71
C ALA A 263 -39.32 13.12 -1.88
N ARG A 264 -39.34 12.70 -0.60
CA ARG A 264 -40.44 13.01 0.33
C ARG A 264 -40.61 14.51 0.55
N LYS A 265 -39.49 15.23 0.69
CA LYS A 265 -39.51 16.70 0.83
C LYS A 265 -40.06 17.41 -0.41
N GLN A 266 -39.73 16.93 -1.60
CA GLN A 266 -40.29 17.46 -2.84
C GLN A 266 -41.80 17.20 -2.92
N GLN A 267 -42.27 16.02 -2.52
CA GLN A 267 -43.71 15.71 -2.46
C GLN A 267 -44.46 16.61 -1.46
N GLU A 268 -43.89 16.86 -0.27
CA GLU A 268 -44.44 17.82 0.70
C GLU A 268 -44.56 19.25 0.12
N GLN A 269 -43.64 19.64 -0.78
CA GLN A 269 -43.65 20.94 -1.46
C GLN A 269 -44.57 21.01 -2.67
N ALA A 270 -45.10 19.89 -3.17
CA ALA A 270 -46.02 19.83 -4.31
C ALA A 270 -47.50 19.73 -3.91
N ALA A 271 -47.81 19.31 -2.67
CA ALA A 271 -49.19 19.10 -2.17
C ALA A 271 -50.05 20.40 -2.13
N PRO A 272 -51.38 20.38 -2.07
CA PRO A 272 -52.18 21.60 -1.95
C PRO A 272 -51.91 22.38 -0.64
N GLN A 273 -52.00 23.71 -0.66
CA GLN A 273 -51.63 24.59 0.45
C GLN A 273 -52.38 24.29 1.76
N GLU A 274 -53.68 23.97 1.68
CA GLU A 274 -54.54 23.67 2.83
C GLU A 274 -54.09 22.39 3.56
N GLN A 275 -53.77 21.33 2.81
CA GLN A 275 -53.28 20.07 3.39
C GLN A 275 -51.88 20.22 4.04
N ARG A 276 -51.06 21.15 3.53
CA ARG A 276 -49.72 21.42 4.12
C ARG A 276 -49.81 22.11 5.47
N GLN A 277 -50.74 23.05 5.66
CA GLN A 277 -50.89 23.79 6.92
C GLN A 277 -51.26 22.86 8.08
N HIS A 278 -52.18 21.92 7.87
CA HIS A 278 -52.57 20.94 8.90
C HIS A 278 -51.51 19.87 9.19
N THR A 279 -50.62 19.57 8.22
CA THR A 279 -49.58 18.54 8.37
C THR A 279 -48.31 19.08 9.07
N ILE A 280 -48.08 20.40 9.03
CA ILE A 280 -46.95 21.03 9.70
C ILE A 280 -47.19 21.01 11.22
N ARG A 281 -46.39 20.19 11.91
CA ARG A 281 -46.45 20.13 13.37
C ARG A 281 -46.09 21.47 14.01
N TYR A 282 -46.89 21.87 14.98
CA TYR A 282 -46.74 23.08 15.78
C TYR A 282 -45.30 23.35 16.25
N GLU A 283 -44.62 22.34 16.80
CA GLU A 283 -43.25 22.46 17.29
C GLU A 283 -42.24 22.74 16.18
N LYS A 284 -42.43 22.15 15.00
CA LYS A 284 -41.59 22.40 13.83
C LYS A 284 -41.76 23.84 13.35
N ALA A 285 -43.00 24.35 13.42
CA ALA A 285 -43.29 25.74 13.11
C ALA A 285 -42.58 26.71 14.05
N LEU A 286 -42.68 26.48 15.36
CA LEU A 286 -41.98 27.29 16.36
C LEU A 286 -40.45 27.26 16.16
N GLN A 287 -39.85 26.08 15.99
CA GLN A 287 -38.41 25.95 15.88
C GLN A 287 -37.84 26.56 14.59
N SER A 288 -38.56 26.43 13.47
CA SER A 288 -38.16 27.04 12.20
C SER A 288 -38.30 28.57 12.24
N LEU A 289 -39.40 29.09 12.78
CA LEU A 289 -39.61 30.54 12.98
C LEU A 289 -38.56 31.15 13.91
N ALA A 290 -38.20 30.46 15.00
CA ALA A 290 -37.11 30.87 15.90
C ALA A 290 -35.75 30.97 15.18
N ARG A 291 -35.52 30.11 14.17
CA ARG A 291 -34.33 30.13 13.30
C ARG A 291 -34.50 30.97 12.03
N SER A 292 -35.55 31.80 11.94
CA SER A 292 -35.89 32.63 10.78
C SER A 292 -35.99 31.84 9.45
N GLN A 293 -36.52 30.62 9.51
CA GLN A 293 -36.69 29.73 8.37
C GLN A 293 -38.17 29.40 8.18
N CYS A 294 -38.58 29.16 6.93
CA CYS A 294 -39.93 28.71 6.61
C CYS A 294 -40.17 27.28 7.12
N PRO A 295 -41.28 26.99 7.82
CA PRO A 295 -41.57 25.66 8.36
C PRO A 295 -41.79 24.57 7.30
N SER A 296 -42.17 24.98 6.08
CA SER A 296 -42.39 24.08 4.96
C SER A 296 -41.12 23.88 4.14
N CYS A 297 -40.54 24.94 3.58
CA CYS A 297 -39.39 24.82 2.67
C CYS A 297 -38.01 24.94 3.34
N GLU A 298 -37.95 25.25 4.64
CA GLU A 298 -36.71 25.37 5.45
C GLU A 298 -35.70 26.40 4.91
N ARG A 299 -36.14 27.25 3.98
CA ARG A 299 -35.36 28.39 3.45
C ARG A 299 -35.49 29.59 4.38
N SER A 300 -34.45 30.41 4.41
CA SER A 300 -34.43 31.65 5.19
C SER A 300 -35.55 32.59 4.77
N LEU A 301 -36.18 33.24 5.76
CA LEU A 301 -37.20 34.25 5.56
C LEU A 301 -36.60 35.62 5.84
N PRO A 302 -36.57 36.54 4.86
CA PRO A 302 -36.15 37.91 5.11
C PRO A 302 -37.18 38.61 6.00
N ARG A 303 -36.74 39.23 7.10
CA ARG A 303 -37.57 40.15 7.89
C ARG A 303 -37.34 41.56 7.39
N ARG A 304 -38.41 42.27 7.08
CA ARG A 304 -38.36 43.70 6.73
C ARG A 304 -38.89 44.46 7.94
N GLU A 305 -38.06 45.32 8.54
CA GLU A 305 -38.44 46.14 9.70
C GLU A 305 -38.99 45.32 10.89
N GLY A 306 -38.48 44.10 11.08
CA GLY A 306 -38.91 43.20 12.15
C GLY A 306 -40.22 42.44 11.88
N VAL A 307 -40.94 42.77 10.80
CA VAL A 307 -42.21 42.13 10.42
C VAL A 307 -41.96 40.95 9.48
N LEU A 308 -42.64 39.82 9.71
CA LEU A 308 -42.61 38.66 8.83
C LEU A 308 -43.59 38.88 7.65
N PRO A 309 -43.29 38.35 6.45
CA PRO A 309 -44.25 38.41 5.35
C PRO A 309 -45.43 37.45 5.59
N ASN A 310 -46.63 37.83 5.11
CA ASN A 310 -47.85 37.02 5.22
C ASN A 310 -47.74 35.67 4.50
N TYR A 311 -46.97 35.62 3.40
CA TYR A 311 -46.71 34.41 2.62
C TYR A 311 -45.20 34.20 2.40
N CYS A 312 -44.78 32.94 2.34
CA CYS A 312 -43.41 32.60 1.99
C CYS A 312 -43.19 32.77 0.48
N MET A 313 -42.22 33.60 0.09
CA MET A 313 -41.85 33.84 -1.32
C MET A 313 -41.31 32.62 -2.07
N HIS A 314 -40.87 31.57 -1.36
CA HIS A 314 -40.28 30.38 -1.99
C HIS A 314 -41.26 29.24 -2.20
N CYS A 315 -42.30 29.13 -1.35
CA CYS A 315 -43.22 28.00 -1.38
C CYS A 315 -44.70 28.37 -1.25
N GLY A 316 -45.03 29.66 -1.16
CA GLY A 316 -46.40 30.17 -1.11
C GLY A 316 -47.14 29.88 0.19
N LEU A 317 -46.50 29.29 1.20
CA LEU A 317 -47.16 28.97 2.47
C LEU A 317 -47.55 30.26 3.20
N GLN A 318 -48.82 30.35 3.61
CA GLN A 318 -49.27 31.43 4.50
C GLN A 318 -48.62 31.26 5.88
N LEU A 319 -47.87 32.28 6.28
CA LEU A 319 -47.15 32.33 7.55
C LEU A 319 -47.96 33.09 8.60
N GLN A 320 -48.72 34.10 8.20
CA GLN A 320 -49.52 34.96 9.07
C GLN A 320 -50.90 35.23 8.48
N HIS A 321 -51.90 35.35 9.34
CA HIS A 321 -53.23 35.80 8.97
C HIS A 321 -53.86 36.60 10.12
N ASP A 322 -54.88 37.38 9.79
CA ASP A 322 -55.62 38.16 10.76
C ASP A 322 -56.63 37.26 11.50
N CYS A 323 -56.87 37.55 12.78
CA CYS A 323 -57.92 36.87 13.53
C CYS A 323 -59.29 37.43 13.15
N SER A 324 -60.23 36.56 12.79
CA SER A 324 -61.60 36.95 12.42
C SER A 324 -62.39 37.63 13.55
N GLN A 325 -61.95 37.51 14.81
CA GLN A 325 -62.66 38.08 15.96
C GLN A 325 -61.98 39.31 16.58
N CYS A 326 -60.65 39.36 16.63
CA CYS A 326 -59.93 40.49 17.23
C CYS A 326 -59.10 41.32 16.23
N GLY A 327 -59.02 40.92 14.96
CA GLY A 327 -58.24 41.61 13.93
C GLY A 327 -56.72 41.58 14.14
N ALA A 328 -56.23 40.94 15.19
CA ALA A 328 -54.79 40.86 15.47
C ALA A 328 -54.09 39.89 14.52
N LEU A 329 -52.92 40.31 14.03
CA LEU A 329 -52.08 39.52 13.13
C LEU A 329 -51.32 38.45 13.93
N HIS A 330 -51.54 37.18 13.59
CA HIS A 330 -50.91 36.06 14.28
C HIS A 330 -50.43 35.00 13.28
N TYR A 331 -49.58 34.08 13.72
CA TYR A 331 -49.02 33.08 12.82
C TYR A 331 -50.04 31.98 12.55
N ALA A 332 -50.20 31.63 11.27
CA ALA A 332 -51.14 30.62 10.78
C ALA A 332 -50.89 29.20 11.32
N CYS A 333 -49.72 28.99 11.94
CA CYS A 333 -49.36 27.70 12.53
C CYS A 333 -49.77 27.58 14.00
N PHE A 334 -50.26 28.64 14.65
CA PHE A 334 -50.74 28.57 16.04
C PHE A 334 -52.18 28.05 16.07
N PRO A 335 -52.48 27.02 16.88
CA PRO A 335 -53.84 26.50 17.01
C PRO A 335 -54.81 27.47 17.70
N TYR A 336 -54.28 28.45 18.45
CA TYR A 336 -55.06 29.46 19.17
C TYR A 336 -54.47 30.85 18.95
N CYS A 337 -55.34 31.86 18.87
CA CYS A 337 -54.90 33.24 18.78
C CYS A 337 -54.20 33.68 20.08
N PRO A 338 -52.98 34.24 20.03
CA PRO A 338 -52.26 34.69 21.22
C PRO A 338 -52.93 35.89 21.92
N SER A 339 -53.75 36.67 21.21
CA SER A 339 -54.38 37.88 21.74
C SER A 339 -55.75 37.64 22.36
N CYS A 340 -56.55 36.69 21.84
CA CYS A 340 -57.92 36.45 22.30
C CYS A 340 -58.23 34.99 22.67
N GLY A 341 -57.30 34.06 22.48
CA GLY A 341 -57.45 32.66 22.88
C GLY A 341 -58.42 31.83 22.02
N LYS A 342 -59.04 32.40 21.00
CA LYS A 342 -59.95 31.67 20.10
C LYS A 342 -59.16 30.66 19.25
N PRO A 343 -59.68 29.43 19.03
CA PRO A 343 -59.08 28.51 18.07
C PRO A 343 -59.05 29.14 16.66
N ALA A 344 -57.94 28.92 15.96
CA ALA A 344 -57.69 29.44 14.62
C ALA A 344 -58.55 28.76 13.55
#